data_AF-A0A3M6TD31-F1
#
_entry.id   AF-A0A3M6TD31-F1
#
_cell.length_a   1.000
_cell.length_b   1.000
_cell.length_c   1.000
_cell.angle_alpha   90.00
_cell.angle_beta   90.00
_cell.angle_gamma   90.00
#
_symmetry.space_group_name_H-M   'P 1'
#
loop_
_entity.id
_entity.type
_entity.pdbx_description
1 polymer ?
#
loop_
_entity_poly.entity_id
_entity_poly.type
_entity_poly.pdbx_seq_one_letter_code
_entity_poly.pdbx_strand_id
1 'polypeptide(L)'
;MRNFLLSESLSEAVKILKVGYLVKAIQEHKMDQAIIFCRTKLDCDNVERYLIDLGGGPNAMVNEYSCVCLHSDRPPKERKANLESFKDGEARFLICTDVAARGIDVSGVPFVVNVTFPDDKQNYVHRIGRVGRAQRMGLAISLVSEVKEKVWYHTCPNRGKGCSDTRLRDQGGCAIWYDEKEYLADVEDHLKETISCIEPNMKVPHNEFDGKVTYGKKRRAAGFIFESHTAELAPSVRELAEMEYKAQTSFLTLQHKQWMKH
;
A
#
# COMPACT_ATOMS: atom_id res chain seq x y z
N MET A 1 -21.59 18.61 25.54
CA MET A 1 -21.54 18.89 24.09
C MET A 1 -20.15 19.28 23.58
N ARG A 2 -19.40 20.22 24.19
CA ARG A 2 -18.07 20.63 23.69
C ARG A 2 -17.02 19.50 23.56
N ASN A 3 -16.92 18.60 24.53
CA ASN A 3 -15.94 17.49 24.48
C ASN A 3 -16.27 16.43 23.43
N PHE A 4 -17.56 16.25 23.08
CA PHE A 4 -18.00 15.22 22.14
C PHE A 4 -17.69 15.60 20.68
N LEU A 5 -17.86 16.89 20.36
CA LEU A 5 -17.46 17.44 19.06
C LEU A 5 -15.93 17.35 18.88
N LEU A 6 -15.16 17.64 19.94
CA LEU A 6 -13.71 17.56 19.89
C LEU A 6 -13.22 16.13 19.58
N SER A 7 -13.78 15.10 20.22
CA SER A 7 -13.38 13.72 19.95
C SER A 7 -13.70 13.28 18.52
N GLU A 8 -14.84 13.69 17.96
CA GLU A 8 -15.21 13.34 16.58
C GLU A 8 -14.31 14.05 15.57
N SER A 9 -14.03 15.34 15.78
CA SER A 9 -13.08 16.09 14.94
C SER A 9 -11.66 15.53 15.01
N LEU A 10 -11.20 15.10 16.18
CA LEU A 10 -9.90 14.43 16.33
C LEU A 10 -9.87 13.09 15.59
N SER A 11 -10.94 12.29 15.69
CA SER A 11 -11.06 11.04 14.94
C SER A 11 -11.03 11.27 13.43
N GLU A 12 -11.70 12.31 12.93
CA GLU A 12 -11.68 12.66 11.52
C GLU A 12 -10.27 13.08 11.07
N ALA A 13 -9.63 13.97 11.83
CA ALA A 13 -8.28 14.42 11.55
C ALA A 13 -7.26 13.27 11.50
N VAL A 14 -7.34 12.32 12.44
CA VAL A 14 -6.49 11.13 12.45
C VAL A 14 -6.63 10.30 11.19
N LYS A 15 -7.87 10.07 10.72
CA LYS A 15 -8.10 9.29 9.50
C LYS A 15 -7.44 9.93 8.29
N ILE A 16 -7.54 11.26 8.16
CA ILE A 16 -6.88 12.02 7.09
C ILE A 16 -5.36 11.89 7.23
N LEU A 17 -4.83 12.09 8.44
CA LEU A 17 -3.40 12.00 8.72
C LEU A 17 -2.82 10.62 8.39
N LYS A 18 -3.53 9.54 8.71
CA LYS A 18 -3.10 8.17 8.42
C LYS A 18 -2.86 7.93 6.93
N VAL A 19 -3.75 8.45 6.07
CA VAL A 19 -3.53 8.34 4.61
C VAL A 19 -2.34 9.20 4.16
N GLY A 20 -2.12 10.36 4.78
CA GLY A 20 -0.90 11.15 4.59
C GLY A 20 0.38 10.40 4.98
N TYR A 21 0.36 9.72 6.13
CA TYR A 21 1.49 8.89 6.59
C TYR A 21 1.73 7.65 5.72
N LEU A 22 0.67 7.07 5.15
CA LEU A 22 0.81 6.01 4.14
C LEU A 22 1.65 6.50 2.95
N VAL A 23 1.35 7.67 2.39
CA VAL A 23 2.12 8.22 1.27
C VAL A 23 3.56 8.50 1.67
N LYS A 24 3.77 9.04 2.87
CA LYS A 24 5.11 9.27 3.41
C LYS A 24 5.91 7.97 3.55
N ALA A 25 5.28 6.89 4.02
CA ALA A 25 5.88 5.56 4.10
C ALA A 25 6.24 5.01 2.72
N ILE A 26 5.34 5.16 1.73
CA ILE A 26 5.57 4.74 0.34
C ILE A 26 6.80 5.43 -0.23
N GLN A 27 6.93 6.75 -0.04
CA GLN A 27 8.04 7.54 -0.54
C GLN A 27 9.36 7.24 0.16
N GLU A 28 9.37 7.22 1.50
CA GLU A 28 10.59 7.00 2.30
C GLU A 28 11.21 5.63 2.02
N HIS A 29 10.36 4.58 1.95
CA HIS A 29 10.82 3.22 1.69
C HIS A 29 10.88 2.84 0.20
N LYS A 30 10.52 3.77 -0.70
CA LYS A 30 10.45 3.55 -2.15
C LYS A 30 9.72 2.24 -2.50
N MET A 31 8.55 2.05 -1.92
CA MET A 31 7.84 0.77 -1.97
C MET A 31 7.48 0.39 -3.39
N ASP A 32 8.09 -0.65 -3.95
CA ASP A 32 7.82 -1.16 -5.30
C ASP A 32 6.46 -1.87 -5.38
N GLN A 33 6.13 -2.65 -4.34
CA GLN A 33 4.88 -3.38 -4.21
C GLN A 33 4.45 -3.50 -2.74
N ALA A 34 3.18 -3.21 -2.42
CA ALA A 34 2.69 -3.35 -1.04
C ALA A 34 1.24 -3.83 -0.95
N ILE A 35 0.92 -4.55 0.13
CA ILE A 35 -0.47 -4.79 0.54
C ILE A 35 -0.83 -3.77 1.61
N ILE A 36 -1.92 -3.05 1.40
CA ILE A 36 -2.43 -2.01 2.28
C ILE A 36 -3.72 -2.53 2.92
N PHE A 37 -3.71 -2.73 4.23
CA PHE A 37 -4.87 -3.21 4.97
C PHE A 37 -5.69 -2.07 5.56
N CYS A 38 -6.98 -2.14 5.30
CA CYS A 38 -8.00 -1.30 5.91
C CYS A 38 -9.08 -2.16 6.59
N ARG A 39 -9.76 -1.60 7.58
CA ARG A 39 -10.79 -2.31 8.35
C ARG A 39 -12.05 -2.46 7.53
N THR A 40 -12.53 -1.36 6.96
CA THR A 40 -13.80 -1.34 6.25
C THR A 40 -13.59 -1.16 4.75
N LYS A 41 -14.58 -1.61 3.98
CA LYS A 41 -14.66 -1.36 2.54
C LYS A 41 -14.63 0.14 2.19
N LEU A 42 -15.26 0.97 3.03
CA LEU A 42 -15.27 2.41 2.83
C LEU A 42 -13.88 3.02 3.02
N ASP A 43 -13.13 2.53 4.00
CA ASP A 43 -11.74 2.95 4.18
C ASP A 43 -10.87 2.54 2.98
N CYS A 44 -11.07 1.34 2.42
CA CYS A 44 -10.40 0.93 1.19
C CYS A 44 -10.69 1.91 0.03
N ASP A 45 -11.97 2.20 -0.20
CA ASP A 45 -12.39 3.12 -1.27
C ASP A 45 -11.85 4.54 -1.07
N ASN A 46 -11.79 5.01 0.17
CA ASN A 46 -11.23 6.33 0.50
C ASN A 46 -9.71 6.39 0.27
N VAL A 47 -8.98 5.33 0.65
CA VAL A 47 -7.53 5.24 0.39
C VAL A 47 -7.27 5.18 -1.11
N GLU A 48 -8.02 4.36 -1.86
CA GLU A 48 -7.89 4.27 -3.33
C GLU A 48 -8.12 5.63 -4.00
N ARG A 49 -9.22 6.32 -3.64
CA ARG A 49 -9.51 7.66 -4.17
C ARG A 49 -8.37 8.64 -3.89
N TYR A 50 -7.88 8.66 -2.64
CA TYR A 50 -6.80 9.56 -2.27
C TYR A 50 -5.50 9.28 -3.05
N LEU A 51 -5.16 8.00 -3.27
CA LEU A 51 -3.99 7.65 -4.10
C LEU A 51 -4.20 8.00 -5.57
N ILE A 52 -5.42 7.85 -6.11
CA ILE A 52 -5.78 8.28 -7.47
C ILE A 52 -5.59 9.80 -7.63
N ASP A 53 -6.06 10.58 -6.66
CA ASP A 53 -5.93 12.06 -6.67
C ASP A 53 -4.46 12.51 -6.68
N LEU A 54 -3.54 11.69 -6.15
CA LEU A 54 -2.09 11.92 -6.18
C LEU A 54 -1.39 11.40 -7.46
N GLY A 55 -2.14 10.98 -8.48
CA GLY A 55 -1.60 10.42 -9.72
C GLY A 55 -1.55 8.90 -9.76
N GLY A 56 -2.31 8.24 -8.88
CA GLY A 56 -2.53 6.79 -8.87
C GLY A 56 -3.42 6.31 -10.02
N GLY A 57 -3.74 5.01 -10.00
CA GLY A 57 -4.53 4.35 -11.05
C GLY A 57 -4.14 2.88 -11.21
N PRO A 58 -4.76 2.13 -12.14
CA PRO A 58 -4.52 0.70 -12.26
C PRO A 58 -3.20 0.35 -12.97
N ASN A 59 -2.45 1.32 -13.50
CA ASN A 59 -1.27 1.05 -14.34
C ASN A 59 0.03 1.60 -13.73
N ALA A 60 0.88 0.70 -13.23
CA ALA A 60 2.16 1.00 -12.60
C ALA A 60 3.21 1.64 -13.53
N MET A 61 3.09 1.51 -14.86
CA MET A 61 4.02 2.15 -15.79
C MET A 61 3.80 3.65 -15.90
N VAL A 62 2.57 4.11 -15.62
CA VAL A 62 2.17 5.52 -15.77
C VAL A 62 1.89 6.15 -14.41
N ASN A 63 1.37 5.38 -13.46
CA ASN A 63 0.91 5.85 -12.17
C ASN A 63 1.92 5.52 -11.07
N GLU A 64 2.53 6.56 -10.49
CA GLU A 64 3.43 6.41 -9.34
C GLU A 64 2.71 5.70 -8.17
N TYR A 65 1.47 6.09 -7.89
CA TYR A 65 0.65 5.51 -6.83
C TYR A 65 -0.31 4.43 -7.34
N SER A 66 0.14 3.61 -8.29
CA SER A 66 -0.73 2.61 -8.90
C SER A 66 -1.33 1.68 -7.85
N CYS A 67 -2.66 1.61 -7.79
CA CYS A 67 -3.39 0.88 -6.76
C CYS A 67 -4.68 0.27 -7.29
N VAL A 68 -5.11 -0.80 -6.62
CA VAL A 68 -6.38 -1.48 -6.86
C VAL A 68 -7.01 -1.94 -5.54
N CYS A 69 -8.34 -1.89 -5.45
CA CYS A 69 -9.10 -2.33 -4.28
C CYS A 69 -9.62 -3.77 -4.35
N LEU A 70 -9.60 -4.45 -3.21
CA LEU A 70 -10.14 -5.80 -3.02
C LEU A 70 -10.95 -5.88 -1.72
N HIS A 71 -12.28 -5.77 -1.85
CA HIS A 71 -13.24 -5.95 -0.75
C HIS A 71 -14.57 -6.53 -1.26
N SER A 72 -15.48 -6.90 -0.34
CA SER A 72 -16.71 -7.64 -0.64
C SER A 72 -17.72 -6.93 -1.55
N ASP A 73 -17.65 -5.60 -1.61
CA ASP A 73 -18.58 -4.79 -2.41
C ASP A 73 -18.10 -4.66 -3.87
N ARG A 74 -16.84 -5.01 -4.18
CA ARG A 74 -16.37 -5.10 -5.56
C ARG A 74 -16.94 -6.35 -6.25
N PRO A 75 -17.39 -6.25 -7.51
CA PRO A 75 -17.83 -7.39 -8.31
C PRO A 75 -16.80 -8.53 -8.33
N PRO A 76 -17.21 -9.81 -8.31
CA PRO A 76 -16.28 -10.94 -8.32
C PRO A 76 -15.26 -10.91 -9.48
N LYS A 77 -15.70 -10.48 -10.67
CA LYS A 77 -14.84 -10.33 -11.85
C LYS A 77 -13.76 -9.26 -11.63
N GLU A 78 -14.14 -8.13 -11.05
CA GLU A 78 -13.22 -7.03 -10.74
C GLU A 78 -12.21 -7.46 -9.67
N ARG A 79 -12.65 -8.14 -8.60
CA ARG A 79 -11.73 -8.65 -7.57
C ARG A 79 -10.66 -9.59 -8.15
N LYS A 80 -11.06 -10.46 -9.09
CA LYS A 80 -10.13 -11.37 -9.76
C LYS A 80 -9.13 -10.60 -10.62
N ALA A 81 -9.60 -9.66 -11.44
CA ALA A 81 -8.74 -8.84 -12.29
C ALA A 81 -7.77 -7.97 -11.46
N ASN A 82 -8.24 -7.34 -10.38
CA ASN A 82 -7.41 -6.54 -9.48
C ASN A 82 -6.33 -7.39 -8.81
N LEU A 83 -6.68 -8.60 -8.38
CA LEU A 83 -5.72 -9.53 -7.79
C LEU A 83 -4.67 -9.99 -8.81
N GLU A 84 -5.08 -10.30 -10.04
CA GLU A 84 -4.17 -10.67 -11.14
C GLU A 84 -3.23 -9.50 -11.48
N SER A 85 -3.76 -8.30 -11.68
CA SER A 85 -3.00 -7.08 -11.94
C SER A 85 -1.96 -6.79 -10.84
N PHE A 86 -2.32 -6.98 -9.57
CA PHE A 86 -1.36 -6.86 -8.47
C PHE A 86 -0.28 -7.95 -8.49
N LYS A 87 -0.66 -9.20 -8.78
CA LYS A 87 0.29 -10.34 -8.85
C LYS A 87 1.30 -10.17 -9.99
N ASP A 88 0.84 -9.66 -11.12
CA ASP A 88 1.64 -9.44 -12.32
C ASP A 88 2.49 -8.17 -12.22
N GLY A 89 2.29 -7.35 -11.19
CA GLY A 89 3.01 -6.10 -10.96
C GLY A 89 2.51 -4.93 -11.80
N GLU A 90 1.38 -5.10 -12.50
CA GLU A 90 0.69 -4.02 -13.21
C GLU A 90 0.09 -3.01 -12.23
N ALA A 91 -0.29 -3.44 -11.02
CA ALA A 91 -0.64 -2.56 -9.91
C ALA A 91 0.37 -2.69 -8.77
N ARG A 92 0.88 -1.56 -8.27
CA ARG A 92 1.89 -1.53 -7.18
C ARG A 92 1.26 -1.83 -5.82
N PHE A 93 0.05 -1.34 -5.57
CA PHE A 93 -0.58 -1.38 -4.26
C PHE A 93 -1.92 -2.10 -4.29
N LEU A 94 -2.07 -3.12 -3.44
CA LEU A 94 -3.33 -3.81 -3.23
C LEU A 94 -3.96 -3.33 -1.92
N ILE A 95 -5.08 -2.62 -2.01
CA ILE A 95 -5.82 -2.13 -0.84
C ILE A 95 -6.92 -3.15 -0.53
N CYS A 96 -6.98 -3.67 0.69
CA CYS A 96 -7.94 -4.72 1.02
C CYS A 96 -8.41 -4.74 2.48
N THR A 97 -9.51 -5.45 2.71
CA THR A 97 -9.97 -5.82 4.06
C THR A 97 -9.54 -7.23 4.44
N ASP A 98 -9.51 -7.53 5.74
CA ASP A 98 -9.13 -8.86 6.25
C ASP A 98 -9.95 -9.99 5.62
N VAL A 99 -11.26 -9.80 5.52
CA VAL A 99 -12.17 -10.80 4.94
C VAL A 99 -11.82 -11.09 3.48
N ALA A 100 -11.44 -10.05 2.75
CA ALA A 100 -11.16 -10.15 1.34
C ALA A 100 -9.75 -10.70 1.07
N ALA A 101 -8.81 -10.47 1.98
CA ALA A 101 -7.47 -11.05 1.95
C ALA A 101 -7.40 -12.50 2.47
N ARG A 102 -8.39 -12.97 3.24
CA ARG A 102 -8.46 -14.38 3.63
C ARG A 102 -8.77 -15.23 2.39
N GLY A 103 -7.82 -16.08 2.01
CA GLY A 103 -7.95 -16.96 0.84
C GLY A 103 -7.32 -16.42 -0.44
N ILE A 104 -6.71 -15.23 -0.43
CA ILE A 104 -5.81 -14.84 -1.52
C ILE A 104 -4.45 -15.49 -1.31
N ASP A 105 -4.00 -16.23 -2.31
CA ASP A 105 -2.64 -16.77 -2.38
C ASP A 105 -1.69 -15.67 -2.87
N VAL A 106 -1.42 -14.73 -1.97
CA VAL A 106 -0.43 -13.65 -2.12
C VAL A 106 0.41 -13.67 -0.86
N SER A 107 1.68 -14.02 -1.02
CA SER A 107 2.68 -14.09 0.04
C SER A 107 4.04 -13.68 -0.53
N GLY A 108 4.95 -13.21 0.32
CA GLY A 108 6.27 -12.77 -0.12
C GLY A 108 6.31 -11.37 -0.70
N VAL A 109 5.31 -10.53 -0.38
CA VAL A 109 5.36 -9.11 -0.75
C VAL A 109 6.45 -8.39 0.05
N PRO A 110 7.13 -7.39 -0.52
CA PRO A 110 8.20 -6.69 0.18
C PRO A 110 7.67 -5.77 1.29
N PHE A 111 6.45 -5.26 1.13
CA PHE A 111 5.86 -4.32 2.09
C PHE A 111 4.41 -4.69 2.45
N VAL A 112 4.08 -4.51 3.72
CA VAL A 112 2.70 -4.53 4.23
C VAL A 112 2.49 -3.25 5.02
N VAL A 113 1.36 -2.57 4.79
CA VAL A 113 0.99 -1.37 5.55
C VAL A 113 -0.40 -1.56 6.16
N ASN A 114 -0.50 -1.53 7.48
CA ASN A 114 -1.78 -1.46 8.18
C ASN A 114 -2.17 0.00 8.36
N VAL A 115 -3.04 0.52 7.50
CA VAL A 115 -3.56 1.90 7.62
C VAL A 115 -4.50 2.02 8.81
N THR A 116 -5.32 0.98 9.01
CA THR A 116 -6.12 0.82 10.23
C THR A 116 -5.62 -0.38 11.00
N PHE A 117 -5.38 -0.23 12.30
CA PHE A 117 -4.89 -1.32 13.12
C PHE A 117 -5.96 -2.45 13.20
N PRO A 118 -5.57 -3.74 13.15
CA PRO A 118 -6.51 -4.85 13.16
C PRO A 118 -7.29 -4.99 14.47
N ASP A 119 -8.53 -5.51 14.36
CA ASP A 119 -9.48 -5.75 15.46
C ASP A 119 -9.06 -6.85 16.44
N ASP A 120 -8.08 -7.67 16.06
CA ASP A 120 -7.56 -8.74 16.89
C ASP A 120 -6.13 -9.14 16.51
N LYS A 121 -5.45 -9.78 17.46
CA LYS A 121 -4.08 -10.27 17.33
C LYS A 121 -3.88 -11.30 16.22
N GLN A 122 -4.87 -12.14 15.93
CA GLN A 122 -4.74 -13.15 14.87
C GLN A 122 -4.70 -12.47 13.49
N ASN A 123 -5.52 -11.44 13.29
CA ASN A 123 -5.50 -10.63 12.08
C ASN A 123 -4.18 -9.89 11.93
N TYR A 124 -3.62 -9.34 13.00
CA TYR A 124 -2.28 -8.76 12.95
C TYR A 124 -1.25 -9.75 12.39
N VAL A 125 -1.17 -10.95 12.98
CA VAL A 125 -0.26 -12.02 12.54
C VAL A 125 -0.53 -12.43 11.08
N HIS A 126 -1.80 -12.57 10.68
CA HIS A 126 -2.16 -12.92 9.30
C HIS A 126 -1.80 -11.84 8.28
N ARG A 127 -1.89 -10.56 8.65
CA ARG A 127 -1.53 -9.42 7.81
C ARG A 127 -0.02 -9.35 7.62
N ILE A 128 0.76 -9.36 8.72
CA ILE A 128 2.22 -9.31 8.63
C ILE A 128 2.79 -10.58 8.00
N GLY A 129 2.12 -11.73 8.15
CA GLY A 129 2.52 -12.99 7.50
C GLY A 129 2.47 -12.97 5.97
N ARG A 130 1.95 -11.89 5.35
CA ARG A 130 2.03 -11.67 3.90
C ARG A 130 3.40 -11.14 3.47
N VAL A 131 4.16 -10.56 4.41
CA VAL A 131 5.47 -9.98 4.15
C VAL A 131 6.56 -11.05 4.15
N GLY A 132 7.51 -10.93 3.21
CA GLY A 132 8.74 -11.72 3.23
C GLY A 132 8.68 -13.12 2.58
N ARG A 133 9.79 -13.51 1.95
CA ARG A 133 10.14 -14.86 1.46
C ARG A 133 11.64 -15.06 1.67
N ALA A 134 12.13 -16.31 1.61
CA ALA A 134 13.53 -16.70 1.89
C ALA A 134 14.65 -15.89 1.17
N GLN A 135 14.33 -15.08 0.16
CA GLN A 135 15.28 -14.28 -0.62
C GLN A 135 15.15 -12.75 -0.47
N ARG A 136 14.14 -12.22 0.26
CA ARG A 136 13.88 -10.78 0.41
C ARG A 136 13.41 -10.44 1.81
N MET A 137 14.08 -9.48 2.46
CA MET A 137 13.65 -8.94 3.75
C MET A 137 12.43 -8.05 3.52
N GLY A 138 11.35 -8.36 4.22
CA GLY A 138 10.09 -7.64 4.15
C GLY A 138 9.93 -6.67 5.32
N LEU A 139 9.14 -5.62 5.12
CA LEU A 139 8.83 -4.63 6.14
C LEU A 139 7.31 -4.49 6.31
N ALA A 140 6.82 -4.67 7.53
CA ALA A 140 5.45 -4.40 7.89
C ALA A 140 5.38 -3.12 8.73
N ILE A 141 4.54 -2.16 8.32
CA ILE A 141 4.34 -0.89 9.02
C ILE A 141 2.89 -0.82 9.48
N SER A 142 2.66 -0.44 10.74
CA SER A 142 1.32 -0.22 11.26
C SER A 142 1.15 1.21 11.72
N LEU A 143 0.11 1.88 11.23
CA LEU A 143 -0.26 3.23 11.67
C LEU A 143 -1.21 3.10 12.85
N VAL A 144 -0.78 3.58 14.02
CA VAL A 144 -1.53 3.49 15.28
C VAL A 144 -1.91 4.89 15.73
N SER A 145 -3.19 5.11 15.95
CA SER A 145 -3.74 6.36 16.48
C SER A 145 -3.52 6.47 17.98
N GLU A 146 -3.13 7.67 18.42
CA GLU A 146 -3.02 7.99 19.84
C GLU A 146 -4.35 8.27 20.53
N VAL A 147 -5.38 8.58 19.74
CA VAL A 147 -6.74 8.90 20.20
C VAL A 147 -7.71 7.86 19.67
N LYS A 148 -8.84 7.70 20.36
CA LYS A 148 -9.89 6.79 19.90
C LYS A 148 -10.47 7.26 18.57
N GLU A 149 -10.74 6.31 17.70
CA GLU A 149 -11.36 6.56 16.40
C GLU A 149 -12.82 6.12 16.40
N LYS A 150 -13.71 6.96 15.88
CA LYS A 150 -15.10 6.59 15.66
C LYS A 150 -15.20 5.85 14.34
N VAL A 151 -15.51 4.55 14.38
CA VAL A 151 -15.53 3.69 13.19
C VAL A 151 -16.89 3.05 13.00
N TRP A 152 -17.25 2.74 11.75
CA TRP A 152 -18.44 1.96 11.46
C TRP A 152 -18.20 0.49 11.81
N TYR A 153 -19.08 -0.04 12.66
CA TYR A 153 -19.11 -1.45 13.06
C TYR A 153 -20.26 -2.22 12.39
N HIS A 154 -21.29 -1.51 11.90
CA HIS A 154 -22.44 -2.04 11.17
C HIS A 154 -23.15 -3.23 11.86
N THR A 155 -23.77 -2.97 13.01
CA THR A 155 -24.71 -3.89 13.68
C THR A 155 -26.04 -4.05 12.93
N CYS A 156 -26.31 -3.21 11.93
CA CYS A 156 -27.56 -3.25 11.16
C CYS A 156 -27.72 -4.56 10.35
N PRO A 157 -28.97 -5.00 10.08
CA PRO A 157 -29.26 -6.23 9.32
C PRO A 157 -28.61 -6.27 7.94
N ASN A 158 -28.52 -5.11 7.28
CA ASN A 158 -27.95 -4.97 5.93
C ASN A 158 -26.41 -4.91 5.91
N ARG A 159 -25.75 -5.08 7.07
CA ARG A 159 -24.29 -5.09 7.24
C ARG A 159 -23.59 -3.94 6.51
N GLY A 160 -24.15 -2.75 6.65
CA GLY A 160 -23.61 -1.51 6.09
C GLY A 160 -24.04 -1.15 4.68
N LYS A 161 -24.78 -2.01 3.95
CA LYS A 161 -25.33 -1.61 2.64
C LYS A 161 -26.35 -0.48 2.81
N GLY A 162 -26.02 0.70 2.29
CA GLY A 162 -26.84 1.92 2.41
C GLY A 162 -26.95 2.49 3.83
N CYS A 163 -26.05 2.11 4.74
CA CYS A 163 -26.10 2.57 6.13
C CYS A 163 -25.32 3.88 6.29
N SER A 164 -26.00 4.91 6.79
CA SER A 164 -25.41 6.20 7.15
C SER A 164 -25.59 6.56 8.64
N ASP A 165 -25.98 5.58 9.47
CA ASP A 165 -26.19 5.81 10.91
C ASP A 165 -24.84 5.91 11.62
N THR A 166 -24.51 7.12 12.06
CA THR A 166 -23.25 7.45 12.75
C THR A 166 -23.40 7.45 14.27
N ARG A 167 -24.59 7.15 14.81
CA ARG A 167 -24.78 7.04 16.25
C ARG A 167 -24.01 5.84 16.79
N LEU A 168 -23.64 5.90 18.05
CA LEU A 168 -22.92 4.82 18.70
C LEU A 168 -23.83 3.61 18.93
N ARG A 169 -23.24 2.42 19.00
CA ARG A 169 -23.96 1.16 19.17
C ARG A 169 -24.80 1.11 20.45
N ASP A 170 -24.30 1.69 21.54
CA ASP A 170 -25.02 1.84 22.81
C ASP A 170 -26.26 2.75 22.68
N GLN A 171 -26.30 3.60 21.65
CA GLN A 171 -27.43 4.45 21.26
C GLN A 171 -28.27 3.86 20.12
N GLY A 172 -28.08 2.57 19.81
CA GLY A 172 -28.79 1.87 18.73
C GLY A 172 -28.30 2.21 17.32
N GLY A 173 -27.15 2.88 17.19
CA GLY A 173 -26.52 3.19 15.91
C GLY A 173 -25.52 2.13 15.44
N CYS A 174 -24.75 2.49 14.41
CA CYS A 174 -23.81 1.59 13.73
C CYS A 174 -22.33 1.93 13.91
N ALA A 175 -21.99 2.87 14.80
CA ALA A 175 -20.61 3.27 15.09
C ALA A 175 -20.14 2.75 16.46
N ILE A 176 -18.82 2.60 16.61
CA ILE A 176 -18.15 2.38 17.90
C ILE A 176 -16.96 3.31 18.02
N TRP A 177 -16.51 3.55 19.26
CA TRP A 177 -15.18 4.07 19.51
C TRP A 177 -14.18 2.92 19.55
N TYR A 178 -13.11 3.07 18.79
CA TYR A 178 -12.05 2.08 18.67
C TYR A 178 -10.74 2.64 19.22
N ASP A 179 -10.10 1.89 20.11
CA ASP A 179 -8.88 2.29 20.79
C ASP A 179 -7.68 1.49 20.27
N GLU A 180 -6.99 1.99 19.25
CA GLU A 180 -5.88 1.25 18.63
C GLU A 180 -4.72 0.96 19.59
N LYS A 181 -4.54 1.76 20.65
CA LYS A 181 -3.50 1.51 21.67
C LYS A 181 -3.79 0.24 22.48
N GLU A 182 -5.06 -0.01 22.79
CA GLU A 182 -5.47 -1.22 23.50
C GLU A 182 -5.21 -2.47 22.65
N TYR A 183 -5.59 -2.44 21.37
CA TYR A 183 -5.32 -3.55 20.45
C TYR A 183 -3.83 -3.75 20.16
N LEU A 184 -3.04 -2.67 20.14
CA LEU A 184 -1.59 -2.78 20.05
C LEU A 184 -1.02 -3.51 21.26
N ALA A 185 -1.43 -3.14 22.47
CA ALA A 185 -0.99 -3.80 23.70
C ALA A 185 -1.35 -5.30 23.69
N ASP A 186 -2.56 -5.65 23.23
CA ASP A 186 -2.98 -7.06 23.07
C ASP A 186 -2.12 -7.84 22.06
N VAL A 187 -1.66 -7.17 21.00
CA VAL A 187 -0.75 -7.74 20.00
C VAL A 187 0.64 -7.93 20.60
N GLU A 188 1.18 -6.94 21.31
CA GLU A 188 2.51 -7.00 21.93
C GLU A 188 2.57 -8.08 23.02
N ASP A 189 1.52 -8.19 23.85
CA ASP A 189 1.39 -9.26 24.84
C ASP A 189 1.39 -10.66 24.17
N HIS A 190 0.68 -10.79 23.05
CA HIS A 190 0.63 -12.04 22.31
C HIS A 190 1.97 -12.41 21.66
N LEU A 191 2.67 -11.42 21.09
CA LEU A 191 4.00 -11.60 20.49
C LEU A 191 5.08 -11.76 21.55
N LYS A 192 4.80 -11.37 22.80
CA LYS A 192 5.78 -11.27 23.90
C LYS A 192 6.95 -10.34 23.55
N GLU A 193 6.67 -9.34 22.72
CA GLU A 193 7.65 -8.38 22.21
C GLU A 193 6.95 -7.03 21.97
N THR A 194 7.65 -5.95 22.31
CA THR A 194 7.20 -4.59 22.01
C THR A 194 7.55 -4.25 20.57
N ILE A 195 6.56 -3.78 19.81
CA ILE A 195 6.77 -3.38 18.43
C ILE A 195 7.50 -2.04 18.43
N SER A 196 8.58 -1.94 17.66
CA SER A 196 9.39 -0.73 17.60
C SER A 196 8.58 0.45 17.03
N CYS A 197 8.46 1.51 17.82
CA CYS A 197 7.88 2.77 17.37
C CYS A 197 8.93 3.55 16.56
N ILE A 198 8.51 4.11 15.42
CA ILE A 198 9.35 4.96 14.57
C ILE A 198 8.90 6.41 14.68
N GLU A 199 9.86 7.32 14.50
CA GLU A 199 9.58 8.75 14.47
C GLU A 199 8.66 9.10 13.28
N PRO A 200 7.95 10.24 13.33
CA PRO A 200 7.04 10.68 12.26
C PRO A 200 7.70 10.83 10.87
N ASN A 201 9.04 10.81 10.79
CA ASN A 201 9.79 10.79 9.54
C ASN A 201 9.69 9.44 8.79
N MET A 202 9.04 8.43 9.38
CA MET A 202 8.89 7.07 8.85
C MET A 202 10.22 6.35 8.59
N LYS A 203 11.31 6.78 9.24
CA LYS A 203 12.61 6.12 9.12
C LYS A 203 12.70 4.96 10.08
N VAL A 204 12.89 3.77 9.54
CA VAL A 204 13.18 2.57 10.34
C VAL A 204 14.65 2.62 10.76
N PRO A 205 14.97 2.59 12.06
CA PRO A 205 16.35 2.60 12.54
C PRO A 205 17.09 1.35 12.06
N HIS A 206 18.32 1.54 11.57
CA HIS A 206 19.19 0.44 11.17
C HIS A 206 19.75 -0.24 12.42
N ASN A 207 19.26 -1.44 12.77
CA ASN A 207 19.89 -2.24 13.82
C ASN A 207 21.22 -2.83 13.33
N GLU A 208 22.16 -3.16 14.22
CA GLU A 208 23.51 -3.65 13.86
C GLU A 208 23.51 -4.98 13.05
N PHE A 209 22.37 -5.68 12.96
CA PHE A 209 22.14 -6.83 12.08
C PHE A 209 21.81 -6.45 10.62
N ASP A 210 21.43 -5.19 10.36
CA ASP A 210 20.93 -4.64 9.10
C ASP A 210 22.01 -3.93 8.25
N GLY A 211 23.29 -3.97 8.64
CA GLY A 211 24.39 -3.29 7.93
C GLY A 211 24.60 -3.68 6.45
N LYS A 212 23.82 -4.63 5.91
CA LYS A 212 23.76 -5.03 4.49
C LYS A 212 22.34 -5.13 3.93
N VAL A 213 21.31 -4.71 4.67
CA VAL A 213 19.90 -5.03 4.37
C VAL A 213 19.11 -3.77 4.06
N THR A 214 18.89 -3.52 2.78
CA THR A 214 17.81 -2.62 2.33
C THR A 214 16.54 -3.46 2.19
N TYR A 215 15.50 -3.14 2.98
CA TYR A 215 14.16 -3.69 2.82
C TYR A 215 13.70 -3.59 1.36
N GLY A 216 13.10 -4.64 0.82
CA GLY A 216 12.72 -4.67 -0.59
C GLY A 216 13.87 -4.87 -1.59
N LYS A 217 15.12 -5.12 -1.21
CA LYS A 217 16.15 -5.63 -2.17
C LYS A 217 16.28 -7.15 -2.11
N LYS A 218 16.31 -7.81 -3.28
CA LYS A 218 16.63 -9.25 -3.38
C LYS A 218 18.05 -9.48 -2.84
N ARG A 219 18.25 -10.45 -1.93
CA ARG A 219 19.60 -10.95 -1.61
C ARG A 219 20.20 -11.51 -2.91
N ARG A 220 21.37 -11.01 -3.33
CA ARG A 220 22.18 -11.72 -4.32
C ARG A 220 22.62 -13.03 -3.68
N ALA A 221 22.03 -14.13 -4.10
CA ALA A 221 22.61 -15.44 -3.82
C ALA A 221 23.99 -15.49 -4.48
N ALA A 222 25.00 -15.93 -3.73
CA ALA A 222 26.21 -16.46 -4.35
C ALA A 222 25.79 -17.67 -5.20
N GLY A 223 25.75 -17.50 -6.53
CA GLY A 223 25.32 -18.54 -7.46
C GLY A 223 24.78 -17.98 -8.76
N PHE A 224 25.66 -17.96 -9.77
CA PHE A 224 25.49 -17.55 -11.17
C PHE A 224 25.33 -16.06 -11.45
N ILE A 225 26.39 -15.54 -12.08
CA ILE A 225 26.57 -14.19 -12.60
C ILE A 225 25.49 -13.94 -13.66
N PHE A 226 24.44 -13.19 -13.31
CA PHE A 226 23.52 -12.57 -14.27
C PHE A 226 23.64 -11.03 -14.21
N GLU A 227 24.78 -10.53 -13.75
CA GLU A 227 25.07 -9.10 -13.66
C GLU A 227 25.97 -8.62 -14.82
N SER A 228 26.43 -9.52 -15.70
CA SER A 228 27.21 -9.13 -16.87
C SER A 228 26.31 -8.65 -18.02
N HIS A 229 25.15 -9.25 -18.27
CA HIS A 229 24.40 -8.93 -19.49
C HIS A 229 23.76 -7.53 -19.53
N THR A 230 23.22 -7.00 -18.43
CA THR A 230 22.67 -5.62 -18.45
C THR A 230 23.77 -4.56 -18.52
N ALA A 231 24.95 -4.83 -17.96
CA ALA A 231 26.11 -3.95 -18.05
C ALA A 231 26.80 -4.05 -19.43
N GLU A 232 26.84 -5.24 -20.03
CA GLU A 232 27.33 -5.49 -21.40
C GLU A 232 26.42 -4.90 -22.47
N LEU A 233 25.10 -4.92 -22.25
CA LEU A 233 24.11 -4.37 -23.19
C LEU A 233 23.93 -2.86 -23.05
N ALA A 234 24.36 -2.23 -21.96
CA ALA A 234 24.27 -0.78 -21.77
C ALA A 234 24.91 0.04 -22.91
N PRO A 235 26.12 -0.28 -23.41
CA PRO A 235 26.67 0.38 -24.59
C PRO A 235 25.86 0.10 -25.85
N SER A 236 25.41 -1.14 -26.10
CA SER A 236 24.59 -1.47 -27.28
C SER A 236 23.23 -0.77 -27.27
N VAL A 237 22.59 -0.62 -26.10
CA VAL A 237 21.31 0.08 -25.93
C VAL A 237 21.49 1.58 -26.15
N ARG A 238 22.60 2.18 -25.70
CA ARG A 238 22.92 3.58 -26.02
C ARG A 238 23.17 3.78 -27.51
N GLU A 239 23.89 2.86 -28.15
CA GLU A 239 24.16 2.91 -29.58
C GLU A 239 22.87 2.74 -30.40
N LEU A 240 21.97 1.85 -29.99
CA LEU A 240 20.63 1.71 -30.57
C LEU A 240 19.78 2.97 -30.39
N ALA A 241 19.78 3.57 -29.20
CA ALA A 241 19.06 4.82 -28.94
C ALA A 241 19.63 6.00 -29.78
N GLU A 242 20.94 6.06 -29.97
CA GLU A 242 21.57 7.05 -30.86
C GLU A 242 21.23 6.80 -32.33
N MET A 243 21.22 5.54 -32.78
CA MET A 243 20.82 5.18 -34.14
C MET A 243 19.35 5.49 -34.39
N GLU A 244 18.47 5.23 -33.42
CA GLU A 244 17.06 5.57 -33.48
C GLU A 244 16.87 7.10 -33.53
N TYR A 245 17.55 7.85 -32.67
CA TYR A 245 17.55 9.31 -32.69
C TYR A 245 18.04 9.86 -34.05
N LYS A 246 19.12 9.31 -34.60
CA LYS A 246 19.65 9.68 -35.94
C LYS A 246 18.66 9.32 -37.05
N ALA A 247 17.99 8.18 -36.97
CA ALA A 247 16.98 7.77 -37.96
C ALA A 247 15.75 8.68 -37.92
N GLN A 248 15.24 9.00 -36.73
CA GLN A 248 14.10 9.90 -36.53
C GLN A 248 14.42 11.34 -36.95
N THR A 249 15.60 11.85 -36.57
CA THR A 249 16.04 13.19 -37.02
C THR A 249 16.32 13.21 -38.53
N SER A 250 16.90 12.17 -39.12
CA SER A 250 17.07 12.04 -40.58
C SER A 250 15.73 12.06 -41.31
N PHE A 251 14.71 11.36 -40.80
CA PHE A 251 13.35 11.37 -41.36
C PHE A 251 12.75 12.79 -41.36
N LEU A 252 12.87 13.52 -40.25
CA LEU A 252 12.42 14.91 -40.15
C LEU A 252 13.20 15.83 -41.11
N THR A 253 14.50 15.61 -41.27
CA THR A 253 15.35 16.40 -42.18
C THR A 253 15.08 16.10 -43.65
N LEU A 254 14.68 14.85 -43.98
CA LEU A 254 14.27 14.42 -45.33
C LEU A 254 12.93 15.05 -45.73
N GLN A 255 11.96 15.12 -44.81
CA GLN A 255 10.68 15.81 -45.07
C GLN A 255 10.89 17.31 -45.34
N HIS A 256 11.84 17.95 -44.65
CA HIS A 256 12.13 19.37 -44.86
C HIS A 256 12.84 19.68 -46.19
N LYS A 257 13.63 18.74 -46.75
CA LYS A 257 14.33 18.94 -48.03
C LYS A 257 13.45 18.69 -49.27
N GLN A 258 12.39 17.89 -49.16
CA GLN A 258 11.47 17.64 -50.28
C GLN A 258 10.46 18.78 -50.52
N TRP A 259 10.23 19.66 -49.54
CA TRP A 259 9.27 20.77 -49.66
C TRP A 259 9.87 22.10 -50.14
N MET A 260 11.20 22.23 -50.25
CA MET A 260 11.87 23.46 -50.73
C MET A 260 12.39 23.37 -52.17
N LYS A 261 11.85 22.45 -52.98
CA LYS A 261 12.07 22.41 -54.44
C LYS A 261 10.76 22.60 -55.20
N HIS A 262 10.14 23.77 -55.03
CA HIS A 262 9.26 24.40 -56.01
C HIS A 262 9.36 25.92 -55.85
#